data_AF-A0A2D4MS02-F1
#
_entry.id   AF-A0A2D4MS02-F1
#
_cell.length_a   1.000
_cell.length_b   1.000
_cell.length_c   1.000
_cell.angle_alpha   90.00
_cell.angle_beta   90.00
_cell.angle_gamma   90.00
#
_symmetry.space_group_name_H-M   'P 1'
#
loop_
_entity.id
_entity.type
_entity.pdbx_description
1 polymer ?
#
loop_
_entity_poly.entity_id
_entity_poly.type
_entity_poly.pdbx_seq_one_letter_code
_entity_poly.pdbx_strand_id
1 'polypeptide(L)'
;MVTVFLIVIKAIVLPPCQARRHLFTPADRRIPRIRIETRQASILEGRRIIVAIDGWPKTSRYPNGHFVKNLGAAGDKETETEVLLLEHDVPHQPFSQAVLSFLPQMPWSISDEDMKQREDLRRLCVCSVDPPGCTDIDDALHCRELGNGNLEVGVHIADVSHFIRPGNALDQESAKRGTTVYLCEKVNSGKLFLLSSAS
;
A
#
# COMPACT_ATOMS: atom_id res chain seq x y z
N MET A 1 17.87 5.27 18.42
CA MET A 1 16.75 5.00 17.49
C MET A 1 15.48 5.45 18.16
N VAL A 2 14.93 6.60 17.77
CA VAL A 2 13.59 7.03 18.20
C VAL A 2 12.79 7.21 16.92
N THR A 3 12.30 6.10 16.39
CA THR A 3 11.44 6.11 15.21
C THR A 3 10.01 6.20 15.71
N VAL A 4 9.48 7.41 15.77
CA VAL A 4 8.08 7.65 16.12
C VAL A 4 7.30 7.58 14.82
N PHE A 5 6.65 6.45 14.57
CA PHE A 5 5.75 6.31 13.44
C PHE A 5 4.44 7.06 13.71
N LEU A 6 4.26 8.11 12.91
CA LEU A 6 3.02 8.66 12.37
C LEU A 6 1.71 8.27 13.10
N ILE A 7 1.19 9.14 13.97
CA ILE A 7 -0.14 8.99 14.55
C ILE A 7 -1.05 10.01 13.89
N VAL A 8 -1.89 9.52 12.99
CA VAL A 8 -2.97 10.32 12.41
C VAL A 8 -4.10 10.39 13.44
N ILE A 9 -4.90 11.47 13.40
CA ILE A 9 -6.35 11.52 13.67
C ILE A 9 -6.84 12.38 14.85
N LYS A 10 -7.87 13.17 14.51
CA LYS A 10 -8.88 13.94 15.26
C LYS A 10 -8.37 14.96 16.28
N ALA A 11 -8.19 16.19 15.80
CA ALA A 11 -8.13 17.35 16.69
C ALA A 11 -9.54 17.62 17.26
N ILE A 12 -9.69 17.49 18.59
CA ILE A 12 -10.77 18.17 19.32
C ILE A 12 -10.10 19.36 19.99
N VAL A 13 -10.16 20.51 19.32
CA VAL A 13 -9.64 21.78 19.85
C VAL A 13 -10.70 22.36 20.77
N LEU A 14 -10.35 22.63 22.04
CA LEU A 14 -11.23 23.34 22.98
C LEU A 14 -10.86 24.84 23.00
N PRO A 15 -11.82 25.80 22.89
CA PRO A 15 -11.55 27.24 23.03
C PRO A 15 -11.91 27.78 24.44
N PRO A 16 -11.48 29.00 24.88
CA PRO A 16 -10.39 29.89 24.43
C PRO A 16 -9.50 30.52 25.56
N CYS A 17 -8.26 30.93 25.22
CA CYS A 17 -7.57 32.19 25.63
C CYS A 17 -6.06 32.07 25.31
N GLN A 18 -5.60 32.58 24.15
CA GLN A 18 -4.18 32.81 23.78
C GLN A 18 -3.14 31.68 24.04
N ALA A 19 -3.57 30.49 24.42
CA ALA A 19 -2.67 29.38 24.70
C ALA A 19 -2.18 28.82 23.37
N ARG A 20 -0.86 28.86 23.15
CA ARG A 20 -0.21 28.17 22.02
C ARG A 20 -0.43 26.66 22.04
N ARG A 21 -0.93 26.10 23.15
CA ARG A 21 -1.02 24.68 23.45
C ARG A 21 -2.45 24.18 23.29
N HIS A 22 -2.62 23.17 22.45
CA HIS A 22 -3.88 22.49 22.19
C HIS A 22 -3.75 21.00 22.52
N LEU A 23 -4.90 20.34 22.73
CA LEU A 23 -4.95 18.91 22.99
C LEU A 23 -5.44 18.18 21.73
N PHE A 24 -4.70 17.15 21.34
CA PHE A 24 -4.98 16.30 20.20
C PHE A 24 -5.49 14.94 20.69
N THR A 25 -6.53 14.40 20.05
CA THR A 25 -7.16 13.13 20.46
C THR A 25 -7.02 12.11 19.34
N PRO A 26 -6.07 11.16 19.45
CA PRO A 26 -5.89 10.08 18.47
C PRO A 26 -7.19 9.30 18.21
N ALA A 27 -7.34 8.69 17.03
CA ALA A 27 -8.44 7.74 16.80
C ALA A 27 -8.27 6.47 17.62
N ASP A 28 -7.04 5.91 17.62
CA ASP A 28 -6.73 4.76 18.42
C ASP A 28 -6.79 5.12 19.91
N ARG A 29 -7.76 4.52 20.61
CA ARG A 29 -7.99 4.73 22.04
C ARG A 29 -6.85 4.21 22.91
N ARG A 30 -5.94 3.39 22.36
CA ARG A 30 -4.73 2.92 23.05
C ARG A 30 -3.70 4.04 23.21
N ILE A 31 -3.77 5.09 22.40
CA ILE A 31 -2.83 6.20 22.41
C ILE A 31 -3.37 7.33 23.31
N PRO A 32 -2.58 7.85 24.26
CA PRO A 32 -3.00 8.96 25.10
C PRO A 32 -3.14 10.24 24.28
N ARG A 33 -3.95 11.18 24.78
CA ARG A 33 -4.07 12.51 24.16
C ARG A 33 -2.72 13.23 24.17
N ILE A 34 -2.42 13.95 23.10
CA ILE A 34 -1.11 14.58 22.86
C ILE A 34 -1.26 16.09 22.97
N ARG A 35 -0.32 16.77 23.62
CA ARG A 35 -0.27 18.23 23.64
C ARG A 35 0.55 18.73 22.46
N ILE A 36 -0.06 19.58 21.64
CA ILE A 36 0.59 20.19 20.46
C ILE A 36 0.65 21.71 20.61
N GLU A 37 1.68 22.33 20.05
CA GLU A 37 1.77 23.78 19.94
C GLU A 37 1.49 24.24 18.50
N THR A 38 0.40 24.97 18.27
CA THR A 38 0.03 25.47 16.94
C THR A 38 -0.72 26.80 17.03
N ARG A 39 -0.56 27.64 16.00
CA ARG A 39 -1.32 28.89 15.84
C ARG A 39 -2.52 28.74 14.90
N GLN A 40 -2.64 27.60 14.23
CA GLN A 40 -3.66 27.33 13.20
C GLN A 40 -4.84 26.52 13.73
N ALA A 41 -5.08 26.54 15.05
CA ALA A 41 -6.04 25.65 15.69
C ALA A 41 -7.46 25.75 15.11
N SER A 42 -7.90 26.96 14.76
CA SER A 42 -9.20 27.21 14.13
C SER A 42 -9.35 26.60 12.73
N ILE A 43 -8.26 26.45 11.97
CA ILE A 43 -8.26 25.86 10.62
C ILE A 43 -8.22 24.32 10.70
N LEU A 44 -7.56 23.79 11.72
CA LEU A 44 -7.37 22.34 11.90
C LEU A 44 -8.54 21.68 12.64
N GLU A 45 -9.43 22.47 13.23
CA GLU A 45 -10.64 21.97 13.89
C GLU A 45 -11.55 21.25 12.87
N GLY A 46 -12.09 20.09 13.26
CA GLY A 46 -12.92 19.28 12.37
C GLY A 46 -12.17 18.55 11.25
N ARG A 47 -10.84 18.67 11.19
CA ARG A 47 -9.99 18.01 10.19
C ARG A 47 -9.19 16.84 10.76
N ARG A 48 -8.85 15.89 9.89
CA ARG A 48 -7.93 14.80 10.19
C ARG A 48 -6.50 15.30 9.95
N ILE A 49 -5.67 15.23 10.98
CA ILE A 49 -4.28 15.71 10.93
C ILE A 49 -3.33 14.64 11.46
N ILE A 50 -2.07 14.73 11.06
CA ILE A 50 -0.98 13.91 11.54
C ILE A 50 -0.19 14.67 12.59
N VAL A 51 0.07 14.02 13.73
CA VAL A 51 0.91 14.54 14.80
C VAL A 51 2.02 13.52 15.11
N ALA A 52 3.25 14.00 15.20
CA ALA A 52 4.38 13.22 15.69
C ALA A 52 4.62 13.53 17.17
N ILE A 53 4.86 12.49 17.97
CA ILE A 53 5.23 12.64 19.38
C ILE A 53 6.73 12.91 19.48
N ASP A 54 7.12 13.99 20.14
CA ASP A 54 8.53 14.37 20.32
C ASP A 54 9.11 13.84 21.63
N GLY A 55 8.27 13.71 22.65
CA GLY A 55 8.70 13.20 23.94
C GLY A 55 7.65 13.34 25.04
N TRP A 56 7.91 12.65 26.15
CA TRP A 56 7.02 12.65 27.29
C TRP A 56 7.78 12.99 28.58
N PRO A 57 7.82 14.26 28.99
CA PRO A 57 8.48 14.65 30.22
C PRO A 57 7.70 14.12 31.44
N LYS A 58 8.42 13.62 32.46
CA LYS A 58 7.84 13.08 33.70
C LYS A 58 6.92 14.05 34.44
N THR A 59 7.10 15.36 34.22
CA THR A 59 6.30 16.45 34.81
C THR A 59 4.95 16.65 34.12
N SER A 60 4.69 15.99 32.99
CA SER A 60 3.50 16.20 32.17
C SER A 60 2.63 14.95 32.11
N ARG A 61 1.32 15.15 32.31
CA ARG A 61 0.32 14.08 32.12
C ARG A 61 0.20 13.64 30.66
N TYR A 62 0.47 14.54 29.71
CA TYR A 62 0.36 14.29 28.27
C TYR A 62 1.73 14.41 27.59
N PRO A 63 2.03 13.57 26.59
CA PRO A 63 3.20 13.74 25.75
C PRO A 63 3.11 15.05 24.95
N ASN A 64 4.28 15.58 24.58
CA ASN A 64 4.39 16.69 23.65
C ASN A 64 4.56 16.15 22.23
N GLY A 65 3.96 16.82 21.26
CA GLY A 65 4.14 16.54 19.85
C GLY A 65 3.98 17.77 18.98
N HIS A 66 4.23 17.60 17.69
CA HIS A 66 4.09 18.65 16.69
C HIS A 66 3.24 18.19 15.51
N PHE A 67 2.62 19.17 14.85
CA PHE A 67 1.83 18.95 13.65
C PHE A 67 2.73 18.65 12.45
N VAL A 68 2.37 17.63 11.66
CA VAL A 68 3.13 17.21 10.47
C VAL A 68 2.38 17.55 9.19
N LYS A 69 1.14 17.06 9.04
CA LYS A 69 0.36 17.17 7.80
C LYS A 69 -1.13 17.27 8.11
N ASN A 70 -1.86 18.06 7.31
CA ASN A 70 -3.31 18.05 7.27
C ASN A 70 -3.76 17.10 6.15
N LEU A 71 -4.61 16.13 6.47
CA LEU A 71 -5.12 15.17 5.49
C LEU A 71 -6.39 15.68 4.80
N GLY A 72 -7.33 16.24 5.57
CA GLY A 72 -8.60 16.68 5.03
C GLY A 72 -9.71 16.81 6.06
N ALA A 73 -10.94 17.01 5.61
CA ALA A 73 -12.10 17.11 6.48
C ALA A 73 -12.47 15.75 7.08
N ALA A 74 -12.88 15.70 8.34
CA ALA A 74 -13.37 14.45 8.92
C ALA A 74 -14.70 14.04 8.25
N GLY A 75 -14.83 12.74 7.95
CA GLY A 75 -15.99 12.19 7.25
C GLY A 75 -15.92 12.26 5.72
N ASP A 76 -14.94 12.94 5.16
CA ASP A 76 -14.62 12.86 3.74
C ASP A 76 -14.00 11.49 3.41
N LYS A 77 -14.46 10.86 2.33
CA LYS A 77 -14.13 9.47 2.04
C LYS A 77 -12.64 9.25 1.76
N GLU A 78 -12.06 10.07 0.90
CA GLU A 78 -10.64 10.06 0.55
C GLU A 78 -9.80 10.26 1.80
N THR A 79 -10.19 11.22 2.64
CA THR A 79 -9.51 11.51 3.90
C THR A 79 -9.56 10.31 4.85
N GLU A 80 -10.72 9.71 5.08
CA GLU A 80 -10.85 8.53 5.97
C GLU A 80 -10.11 7.31 5.41
N THR A 81 -10.01 7.18 4.08
CA THR A 81 -9.24 6.12 3.42
C THR A 81 -7.74 6.30 3.65
N GLU A 82 -7.20 7.51 3.43
CA GLU A 82 -5.78 7.81 3.70
C GLU A 82 -5.45 7.61 5.18
N VAL A 83 -6.35 8.04 6.08
CA VAL A 83 -6.27 7.82 7.52
C VAL A 83 -6.12 6.32 7.85
N LEU A 84 -7.02 5.49 7.32
CA LEU A 84 -7.03 4.04 7.59
C LEU A 84 -5.74 3.37 7.14
N LEU A 85 -5.25 3.74 5.95
CA LEU A 85 -4.01 3.21 5.39
C LEU A 85 -2.80 3.58 6.24
N LEU A 86 -2.76 4.81 6.75
CA LEU A 86 -1.68 5.26 7.62
C LEU A 86 -1.71 4.60 9.01
N GLU A 87 -2.90 4.37 9.58
CA GLU A 87 -3.02 3.67 10.87
C GLU A 87 -2.50 2.23 10.83
N HIS A 88 -2.66 1.57 9.69
CA HIS A 88 -2.24 0.18 9.48
C HIS A 88 -0.89 0.06 8.79
N ASP A 89 -0.15 1.17 8.68
CA ASP A 89 1.17 1.25 8.02
C ASP A 89 1.17 0.65 6.60
N VAL A 90 0.06 0.86 5.86
CA VAL A 90 -0.09 0.40 4.47
C VAL A 90 0.54 1.45 3.54
N PRO A 91 1.65 1.11 2.85
CA PRO A 91 2.29 2.01 1.92
C PRO A 91 1.40 2.28 0.70
N HIS A 92 0.89 3.51 0.60
CA HIS A 92 0.00 3.96 -0.47
C HIS A 92 0.60 5.11 -1.31
N GLN A 93 1.90 5.35 -1.16
CA GLN A 93 2.61 6.34 -1.97
C GLN A 93 2.75 5.84 -3.42
N PRO A 94 2.78 6.75 -4.41
CA PRO A 94 3.13 6.40 -5.79
C PRO A 94 4.51 5.76 -5.89
N PHE A 95 4.73 4.97 -6.94
CA PHE A 95 6.05 4.41 -7.22
C PHE A 95 7.07 5.51 -7.52
N SER A 96 8.30 5.31 -7.04
CA SER A 96 9.41 6.22 -7.33
C SER A 96 9.88 6.05 -8.78
N GLN A 97 10.53 7.08 -9.34
CA GLN A 97 11.10 7.00 -10.68
C GLN A 97 12.18 5.92 -10.80
N ALA A 98 12.92 5.65 -9.72
CA ALA A 98 13.89 4.57 -9.66
C ALA A 98 13.22 3.20 -9.86
N VAL A 99 12.07 2.97 -9.20
CA VAL A 99 11.28 1.74 -9.38
C VAL A 99 10.79 1.63 -10.83
N LEU A 100 10.20 2.70 -11.36
CA LEU A 100 9.66 2.71 -12.73
C LEU A 100 10.74 2.50 -13.80
N SER A 101 11.99 2.90 -13.54
CA SER A 101 13.10 2.72 -14.48
C SER A 101 13.50 1.26 -14.73
N PHE A 102 13.11 0.35 -13.84
CA PHE A 102 13.34 -1.10 -14.01
C PHE A 102 12.24 -1.81 -14.78
N LEU A 103 11.15 -1.12 -15.13
CA LEU A 103 10.11 -1.69 -15.96
C LEU A 103 10.60 -1.81 -17.41
N PRO A 104 10.14 -2.83 -18.16
CA PRO A 104 10.42 -2.92 -19.58
C PRO A 104 9.89 -1.69 -20.32
N GLN A 105 10.60 -1.26 -21.36
CA GLN A 105 10.10 -0.20 -22.23
C GLN A 105 8.90 -0.69 -23.03
N MET A 106 7.91 0.20 -23.18
CA MET A 106 6.69 -0.08 -23.93
C MET A 106 6.78 0.51 -25.35
N PRO A 107 6.30 -0.21 -26.38
CA PRO A 107 5.67 -1.53 -26.34
C PRO A 107 6.68 -2.66 -26.10
N TRP A 108 6.33 -3.59 -25.23
CA TRP A 108 7.12 -4.79 -24.94
C TRP A 108 6.63 -5.98 -25.76
N SER A 109 7.57 -6.81 -26.24
CA SER A 109 7.30 -8.07 -26.92
C SER A 109 8.28 -9.14 -26.42
N ILE A 110 7.85 -10.40 -26.43
CA ILE A 110 8.71 -11.53 -26.06
C ILE A 110 9.89 -11.64 -27.02
N SER A 111 11.11 -11.83 -26.49
CA SER A 111 12.30 -11.94 -27.31
C SER A 111 12.52 -13.37 -27.84
N ASP A 112 13.27 -13.51 -28.93
CA ASP A 112 13.65 -14.83 -29.46
C ASP A 112 14.49 -15.63 -28.47
N GLU A 113 15.22 -14.96 -27.58
CA GLU A 113 16.02 -15.61 -26.54
C GLU A 113 15.13 -16.18 -25.41
N ASP A 114 14.11 -15.42 -25.00
CA ASP A 114 13.09 -15.91 -24.06
C ASP A 114 12.35 -17.12 -24.62
N MET A 115 12.02 -17.09 -25.92
CA MET A 115 11.34 -18.19 -26.60
C MET A 115 12.18 -19.47 -26.68
N LYS A 116 13.52 -19.36 -26.77
CA LYS A 116 14.41 -20.54 -26.85
C LYS A 116 14.51 -21.31 -25.53
N GLN A 117 14.33 -20.63 -24.40
CA GLN A 117 14.45 -21.24 -23.08
C GLN A 117 13.11 -21.76 -22.53
N ARG A 118 12.01 -21.52 -23.24
CA ARG A 118 10.64 -21.85 -22.81
C ARG A 118 9.99 -22.83 -23.75
N GLU A 119 9.07 -23.63 -23.22
CA GLU A 119 8.19 -24.46 -24.03
C GLU A 119 7.05 -23.61 -24.62
N ASP A 120 6.81 -23.76 -25.93
CA ASP A 120 5.76 -23.02 -26.62
C ASP A 120 4.41 -23.75 -26.56
N LEU A 121 3.56 -23.31 -25.65
CA LEU A 121 2.21 -23.86 -25.44
C LEU A 121 1.10 -23.02 -26.11
N ARG A 122 1.43 -22.05 -26.98
CA ARG A 122 0.44 -21.14 -27.59
C ARG A 122 -0.63 -21.83 -28.44
N ARG A 123 -0.44 -23.11 -28.80
CA ARG A 123 -1.41 -23.92 -29.56
C ARG A 123 -2.47 -24.59 -28.68
N LEU A 124 -2.30 -24.59 -27.35
CA LEU A 124 -3.26 -25.18 -26.44
C LEU A 124 -4.48 -24.25 -26.26
N CYS A 125 -5.64 -24.86 -26.05
CA CYS A 125 -6.82 -24.13 -25.61
C CYS A 125 -6.67 -23.85 -24.10
N VAL A 126 -6.43 -22.59 -23.76
CA VAL A 126 -6.20 -22.11 -22.39
C VAL A 126 -7.23 -21.02 -22.09
N CYS A 127 -7.81 -21.04 -20.89
CA CYS A 127 -8.72 -20.00 -20.41
C CYS A 127 -8.43 -19.61 -18.95
N SER A 128 -8.82 -18.40 -18.56
CA SER A 128 -8.87 -17.96 -17.16
C SER A 128 -10.34 -17.79 -16.73
N VAL A 129 -10.60 -17.86 -15.43
CA VAL A 129 -11.95 -17.70 -14.87
C VAL A 129 -11.87 -16.67 -13.75
N ASP A 130 -12.26 -15.44 -14.06
CA ASP A 130 -12.08 -14.28 -13.19
C ASP A 130 -13.40 -13.55 -12.91
N PRO A 131 -13.52 -12.86 -11.75
CA PRO A 131 -14.65 -11.99 -11.47
C PRO A 131 -14.74 -10.80 -12.46
N PRO A 132 -15.95 -10.27 -12.71
CA PRO A 132 -16.12 -9.08 -13.55
C PRO A 132 -15.31 -7.89 -13.04
N GLY A 133 -14.55 -7.25 -13.92
CA GLY A 133 -13.71 -6.08 -13.59
C GLY A 133 -12.33 -6.40 -13.02
N CYS A 134 -11.93 -7.69 -12.96
CA CYS A 134 -10.56 -8.08 -12.64
C CYS A 134 -9.58 -7.47 -13.66
N THR A 135 -8.44 -6.96 -13.17
CA THR A 135 -7.39 -6.34 -14.01
C THR A 135 -6.04 -7.03 -13.86
N ASP A 136 -6.02 -8.10 -13.09
CA ASP A 136 -4.88 -8.77 -12.49
C ASP A 136 -5.14 -10.27 -12.61
N ILE A 137 -5.11 -10.73 -13.86
CA ILE A 137 -5.31 -12.13 -14.23
C ILE A 137 -3.94 -12.80 -14.25
N ASP A 138 -3.65 -13.57 -13.21
CA ASP A 138 -2.34 -14.18 -13.01
C ASP A 138 -2.33 -15.69 -13.27
N ASP A 139 -3.50 -16.31 -13.36
CA ASP A 139 -3.65 -17.74 -13.59
C ASP A 139 -4.46 -18.06 -14.85
N ALA A 140 -4.10 -19.18 -15.47
CA ALA A 140 -4.86 -19.76 -16.56
C ALA A 140 -4.79 -21.28 -16.51
N LEU A 141 -5.82 -21.93 -17.04
CA LEU A 141 -6.02 -23.36 -16.92
C LEU A 141 -6.19 -24.00 -18.30
N HIS A 142 -5.75 -25.25 -18.42
CA HIS A 142 -6.14 -26.10 -19.52
C HIS A 142 -6.38 -27.54 -19.06
N CYS A 143 -7.21 -28.26 -19.82
CA CYS A 143 -7.43 -29.68 -19.66
C CYS A 143 -7.57 -30.31 -21.05
N ARG A 144 -6.82 -31.38 -21.34
CA ARG A 144 -6.97 -32.16 -22.58
C ARG A 144 -6.90 -33.66 -22.32
N GLU A 145 -7.64 -34.42 -23.11
CA GLU A 145 -7.51 -35.88 -23.16
C GLU A 145 -6.27 -36.28 -23.98
N LEU A 146 -5.57 -37.29 -23.48
CA LEU A 146 -4.43 -37.92 -24.12
C LEU A 146 -4.86 -39.22 -24.81
N GLY A 147 -4.09 -39.65 -25.82
CA GLY A 147 -4.41 -40.85 -26.61
C GLY A 147 -4.41 -42.17 -25.81
N ASN A 148 -3.89 -42.17 -24.58
CA ASN A 148 -3.90 -43.31 -23.66
C ASN A 148 -5.12 -43.31 -22.70
N GLY A 149 -6.06 -42.37 -22.87
CA GLY A 149 -7.25 -42.23 -22.03
C GLY A 149 -7.01 -41.44 -20.72
N ASN A 150 -5.80 -40.94 -20.48
CA ASN A 150 -5.51 -40.05 -19.35
C ASN A 150 -5.83 -38.60 -19.69
N LEU A 151 -5.89 -37.76 -18.66
CA LEU A 151 -6.01 -36.31 -18.79
C LEU A 151 -4.68 -35.63 -18.51
N GLU A 152 -4.38 -34.61 -19.28
CA GLU A 152 -3.37 -33.61 -18.96
C GLU A 152 -4.08 -32.35 -18.47
N VAL A 153 -3.72 -31.92 -17.27
CA VAL A 153 -4.24 -30.70 -16.64
C VAL A 153 -3.05 -29.81 -16.35
N GLY A 154 -3.11 -28.57 -16.82
CA GLY A 154 -2.07 -27.59 -16.57
C GLY A 154 -2.61 -26.33 -15.91
N VAL A 155 -1.85 -25.86 -14.92
CA VAL A 155 -2.04 -24.58 -14.25
C VAL A 155 -0.89 -23.68 -14.68
N HIS A 156 -1.22 -22.58 -15.34
CA HIS A 156 -0.28 -21.61 -15.89
C HIS A 156 -0.31 -20.37 -15.02
N ILE A 157 0.82 -19.97 -14.45
CA ILE A 157 0.94 -18.80 -13.58
C ILE A 157 1.81 -17.75 -14.27
N ALA A 158 1.43 -16.48 -14.15
CA ALA A 158 2.18 -15.35 -14.66
C ALA A 158 3.62 -15.33 -14.11
N ASP A 159 4.60 -15.27 -15.00
CA ASP A 159 6.02 -15.27 -14.63
C ASP A 159 6.50 -13.85 -14.28
N VAL A 160 6.05 -13.35 -13.13
CA VAL A 160 6.45 -12.04 -12.59
C VAL A 160 7.96 -12.00 -12.29
N SER A 161 8.56 -13.14 -11.93
CA SER A 161 9.98 -13.26 -11.60
C SER A 161 10.92 -12.95 -12.77
N HIS A 162 10.43 -13.11 -14.00
CA HIS A 162 11.16 -12.69 -15.19
C HIS A 162 11.43 -11.17 -15.22
N PHE A 163 10.47 -10.37 -14.72
CA PHE A 163 10.53 -8.91 -14.72
C PHE A 163 11.13 -8.33 -13.43
N ILE A 164 10.90 -8.97 -12.28
CA ILE A 164 11.42 -8.53 -10.98
C ILE A 164 12.70 -9.30 -10.66
N ARG A 165 13.85 -8.68 -10.92
CA ARG A 165 15.16 -9.27 -10.61
C ARG A 165 15.59 -8.97 -9.16
N PRO A 166 16.17 -9.94 -8.44
CA PRO A 166 16.55 -9.76 -7.05
C PRO A 166 17.49 -8.57 -6.83
N GLY A 167 17.29 -7.85 -5.73
CA GLY A 167 18.19 -6.80 -5.24
C GLY A 167 18.04 -5.44 -5.90
N ASN A 168 17.19 -5.29 -6.93
CA ASN A 168 16.93 -3.99 -7.55
C ASN A 168 15.88 -3.18 -6.77
N ALA A 169 15.64 -1.92 -7.18
CA ALA A 169 14.68 -1.06 -6.48
C ALA A 169 13.23 -1.54 -6.61
N LEU A 170 12.91 -2.23 -7.71
CA LEU A 170 11.59 -2.82 -7.94
C LEU A 170 11.33 -3.91 -6.90
N ASP A 171 12.24 -4.89 -6.77
CA ASP A 171 12.21 -5.98 -5.80
C ASP A 171 12.11 -5.47 -4.34
N GLN A 172 12.91 -4.48 -3.98
CA GLN A 172 12.85 -3.87 -2.64
C GLN A 172 11.49 -3.22 -2.35
N GLU A 173 10.92 -2.51 -3.33
CA GLU A 173 9.59 -1.90 -3.20
C GLU A 173 8.49 -2.98 -3.15
N SER A 174 8.63 -4.06 -3.93
CA SER A 174 7.75 -5.22 -3.86
C SER A 174 7.74 -5.78 -2.44
N ALA A 175 8.92 -6.10 -1.92
CA ALA A 175 9.12 -6.72 -0.62
C ALA A 175 8.60 -5.85 0.53
N LYS A 176 8.77 -4.52 0.41
CA LYS A 176 8.24 -3.55 1.37
C LYS A 176 6.71 -3.53 1.40
N ARG A 177 6.05 -3.63 0.24
CA ARG A 177 4.57 -3.64 0.16
C ARG A 177 3.99 -4.99 0.57
N GLY A 178 4.66 -6.09 0.20
CA GLY A 178 4.33 -7.47 0.59
C GLY A 178 3.09 -8.04 -0.10
N THR A 179 1.98 -7.31 -0.11
CA THR A 179 0.70 -7.73 -0.71
C THR A 179 -0.07 -6.55 -1.28
N THR A 180 -0.96 -6.83 -2.23
CA THR A 180 -1.96 -5.87 -2.70
C THR A 180 -3.08 -5.75 -1.68
N VAL A 181 -3.50 -4.51 -1.36
CA VAL A 181 -4.64 -4.22 -0.47
C VAL A 181 -5.83 -3.75 -1.30
N TYR A 182 -6.92 -4.51 -1.24
CA TYR A 182 -8.17 -4.22 -1.95
C TYR A 182 -9.14 -3.50 -1.01
N LEU A 183 -9.56 -2.28 -1.37
CA LEU A 183 -10.60 -1.52 -0.68
C LEU A 183 -11.87 -1.49 -1.55
N CYS A 184 -13.03 -1.29 -0.92
CA CYS A 184 -14.34 -1.38 -1.58
C CYS A 184 -14.50 -0.58 -2.88
N GLU A 185 -13.77 0.53 -3.06
CA GLU A 185 -13.84 1.35 -4.29
C GLU A 185 -12.49 1.54 -4.98
N LYS A 186 -11.40 1.12 -4.35
CA LYS A 186 -10.06 1.32 -4.88
C LYS A 186 -9.24 0.07 -4.61
N VAL A 187 -8.70 -0.50 -5.67
CA VAL A 187 -7.50 -1.32 -5.51
C VAL A 187 -6.38 -0.31 -5.27
N ASN A 188 -5.72 -0.35 -4.10
CA ASN A 188 -4.48 0.41 -3.92
C ASN A 188 -3.37 -0.33 -4.68
N SER A 189 -3.48 -0.23 -5.99
CA SER A 189 -2.54 -0.71 -6.97
C SER A 189 -1.36 0.26 -7.02
N GLY A 190 -0.55 0.28 -5.95
CA GLY A 190 0.87 0.21 -6.22
C GLY A 190 1.14 -1.19 -6.74
N LYS A 191 0.74 -1.45 -8.00
CA LYS A 191 0.76 -2.76 -8.64
C LYS A 191 2.20 -3.24 -8.75
N LEU A 192 2.58 -4.06 -7.79
CA LEU A 192 3.76 -4.88 -7.88
C LEU A 192 3.42 -6.20 -7.22
N PHE A 193 3.18 -7.20 -8.07
CA PHE A 193 2.81 -8.53 -7.65
C PHE A 193 3.97 -9.16 -6.88
N LEU A 194 3.68 -9.63 -5.68
CA LEU A 194 4.43 -10.70 -5.04
C LEU A 194 3.48 -11.87 -4.84
N LEU A 195 3.50 -12.81 -5.76
CA LEU A 195 3.36 -14.19 -5.33
C LEU A 195 4.69 -14.52 -4.67
N SER A 196 4.70 -14.47 -3.34
CA SER A 196 5.77 -14.99 -2.49
C SER A 196 6.16 -16.38 -3.00
N SER A 197 7.26 -16.47 -3.74
CA SER A 197 7.97 -17.72 -3.94
C SER A 197 8.45 -18.16 -2.56
N ALA A 198 7.73 -19.12 -1.98
CA ALA A 198 8.22 -19.90 -0.87
C ALA A 198 9.63 -20.41 -1.23
N SER A 199 10.63 -19.98 -0.46
CA SER A 199 11.95 -20.60 -0.36
C SER A 199 12.13 -21.07 1.08
#